data_AF-A0A316L7E8-F1
#
_entry.id   AF-A0A316L7E8-F1
#
_cell.length_a   1.000
_cell.length_b   1.000
_cell.length_c   1.000
_cell.angle_alpha   90.00
_cell.angle_beta   90.00
_cell.angle_gamma   90.00
#
_symmetry.space_group_name_H-M   'P 1'
#
loop_
_entity.id
_entity.type
_entity.pdbx_description
1 polymer ?
#
loop_
_entity_poly.entity_id
_entity_poly.type
_entity_poly.pdbx_seq_one_letter_code
_entity_poly.pdbx_strand_id
1 'polypeptide(L)'
;MKKLFSRVIVLMLMMTMVLGMTVYVAAETSGVQQGTGSSGTLTETPFTPSVPTYRVIVDDAQKDQLKPDRTSAAAGTTVTIKVAANVSADAIHVLGKDGKAVELTKVNDTTYTFKMPSCDVNVSGAVIDLRLNTTDHFAYIQGYPDGTFQPDGSLTRAEAATIFYRLLLDTSLTKSVSFSDVKAGSWYENAVKVLASKGVIAGYPDGSFKPNASVTRAEFCAMASRFFALEEGTVKFTDVPTTFWGYKYIASVVAKGWLSDSATAYQPNGAISRAEVVSIVNKMLGRSADAAFLAKGADGLKAFTDVKADDSCYLDVMEAANAHDYKLSGGKETWTGLK
;
A
#
# COMPACT_ATOMS: atom_id res chain seq x y z
N MET A 1 -38.07 45.61 9.15
CA MET A 1 -37.25 45.51 10.39
C MET A 1 -36.09 44.58 10.07
N LYS A 2 -34.98 45.07 9.49
CA LYS A 2 -33.75 45.60 10.12
C LYS A 2 -33.06 44.64 11.11
N LYS A 3 -31.79 44.31 10.77
CA LYS A 3 -30.65 43.81 11.58
C LYS A 3 -30.53 42.27 11.72
N LEU A 4 -29.36 41.61 11.62
CA LEU A 4 -27.95 42.07 11.67
C LEU A 4 -27.01 41.05 10.97
N PHE A 5 -25.87 41.58 10.50
CA PHE A 5 -24.72 40.93 9.85
C PHE A 5 -23.88 40.04 10.79
N SER A 6 -23.14 39.08 10.22
CA SER A 6 -21.68 38.98 10.45
C SER A 6 -20.98 38.18 9.34
N ARG A 7 -20.03 38.82 8.66
CA ARG A 7 -19.11 38.27 7.65
C ARG A 7 -17.78 37.98 8.33
N VAL A 8 -17.20 36.79 8.14
CA VAL A 8 -15.83 36.49 8.56
C VAL A 8 -14.87 36.92 7.45
N ILE A 9 -14.06 37.93 7.76
CA ILE A 9 -12.92 38.41 6.97
C ILE A 9 -11.69 37.64 7.47
N VAL A 10 -11.01 36.91 6.57
CA VAL A 10 -9.68 36.36 6.84
C VAL A 10 -8.65 37.39 6.39
N LEU A 11 -8.05 38.07 7.35
CA LEU A 11 -6.99 39.06 7.14
C LEU A 11 -5.63 38.36 7.27
N MET A 12 -4.86 38.43 6.17
CA MET A 12 -3.49 37.97 6.03
C MET A 12 -2.55 38.89 6.82
N LEU A 13 -1.95 38.39 7.89
CA LEU A 13 -0.94 39.14 8.67
C LEU A 13 0.46 38.66 8.28
N MET A 14 1.19 39.50 7.54
CA MET A 14 2.63 39.36 7.37
C MET A 14 3.33 39.85 8.63
N MET A 15 4.08 38.96 9.29
CA MET A 15 4.94 39.31 10.42
C MET A 15 6.39 39.04 10.03
N THR A 16 7.08 40.10 9.62
CA THR A 16 8.54 40.16 9.48
C THR A 16 9.18 40.05 10.86
N MET A 17 9.83 38.91 11.15
CA MET A 17 10.79 38.79 12.25
C MET A 17 12.20 38.99 11.70
N VAL A 18 12.79 40.12 12.06
CA VAL A 18 14.23 40.36 12.01
C VAL A 18 14.77 39.94 13.37
N LEU A 19 15.58 38.88 13.42
CA LEU A 19 16.41 38.58 14.58
C LEU A 19 17.87 38.56 14.13
N GLY A 20 18.59 39.62 14.52
CA GLY A 20 20.03 39.69 14.39
C GLY A 20 20.68 38.68 15.34
N MET A 21 21.55 37.83 14.80
CA MET A 21 22.37 36.92 15.58
C MET A 21 23.73 37.59 15.79
N THR A 22 23.91 38.15 16.99
CA THR A 22 25.19 38.68 17.47
C THR A 22 26.20 37.55 17.60
N VAL A 23 27.31 37.66 16.88
CA VAL A 23 28.47 36.77 17.04
C VAL A 23 29.19 37.15 18.33
N TYR A 24 29.22 36.23 19.29
CA TYR A 24 30.06 36.34 20.48
C TYR A 24 31.46 35.84 20.11
N VAL A 25 32.44 36.75 20.07
CA VAL A 25 33.87 36.41 20.03
C VAL A 25 34.35 36.37 21.49
N ALA A 26 34.61 35.17 22.01
CA ALA A 26 35.31 35.01 23.28
C ALA A 26 36.81 35.22 23.01
N ALA A 27 37.36 36.31 23.52
CA ALA A 27 38.79 36.53 23.60
C ALA A 27 39.33 35.80 24.85
N GLU A 28 40.01 34.67 24.66
CA GLU A 28 40.85 34.08 25.70
C GLU A 28 42.24 34.72 25.65
N THR A 29 42.59 35.42 26.72
CA THR A 29 43.92 36.00 26.93
C THR A 29 44.90 34.88 27.30
N SER A 30 45.82 34.57 26.39
CA SER A 30 46.94 33.65 26.61
C SER A 30 48.01 34.25 27.54
N GLY A 31 48.28 33.56 28.64
CA GLY A 31 49.46 33.77 29.48
C GLY A 31 50.73 33.29 28.78
N VAL A 32 51.79 34.09 28.92
CA VAL A 32 53.12 33.88 28.36
C VAL A 32 53.84 32.75 29.11
N GLN A 33 54.30 31.73 28.39
CA GLN A 33 55.36 30.82 28.82
C GLN A 33 56.38 30.71 27.69
N GLN A 34 57.62 31.07 28.04
CA GLN A 34 58.78 31.16 27.18
C GLN A 34 59.36 29.75 26.97
N GLY A 35 59.23 29.21 25.76
CA GLY A 35 59.79 27.92 25.36
C GLY A 35 60.63 28.06 24.10
N THR A 36 61.93 27.84 24.23
CA THR A 36 62.90 27.74 23.13
C THR A 36 62.72 26.44 22.36
N GLY A 37 62.60 26.47 21.03
CA GLY A 37 62.76 25.26 20.22
C GLY A 37 62.15 25.27 18.82
N SER A 38 63.04 25.17 17.82
CA SER A 38 62.87 24.53 16.50
C SER A 38 61.97 25.20 15.45
N SER A 39 62.63 25.72 14.41
CA SER A 39 62.06 26.03 13.09
C SER A 39 61.67 24.74 12.37
N GLY A 40 60.51 24.18 12.71
CA GLY A 40 59.86 23.12 11.95
C GLY A 40 58.95 23.74 10.89
N THR A 41 59.27 23.52 9.62
CA THR A 41 58.41 23.88 8.48
C THR A 41 57.06 23.21 8.63
N LEU A 42 55.99 24.00 8.84
CA LEU A 42 54.62 23.50 8.79
C LEU A 42 54.28 23.19 7.34
N THR A 43 54.34 21.91 6.97
CA THR A 43 53.72 21.44 5.74
C THR A 43 52.20 21.48 5.94
N GLU A 44 51.57 22.56 5.49
CA GLU A 44 50.12 22.57 5.31
C GLU A 44 49.75 21.46 4.33
N THR A 45 48.97 20.49 4.81
CA THR A 45 48.32 19.54 3.91
C THR A 45 47.29 20.33 3.10
N PRO A 46 47.30 20.28 1.77
CA PRO A 46 46.38 21.08 0.97
C PRO A 46 44.93 20.71 1.31
N PHE A 47 44.18 21.69 1.83
CA PHE A 47 42.75 21.55 2.06
C PHE A 47 42.06 21.37 0.70
N THR A 48 41.59 20.16 0.43
CA THR A 48 40.76 19.90 -0.74
C THR A 48 39.32 20.27 -0.35
N PRO A 49 38.71 21.33 -0.92
CA PRO A 49 37.35 21.69 -0.58
C PRO A 49 36.41 20.53 -0.91
N SER A 50 35.54 20.17 0.04
CA SER A 50 34.53 19.15 -0.20
C SER A 50 33.57 19.60 -1.28
N VAL A 51 33.27 18.71 -2.23
CA VAL A 51 32.27 18.98 -3.27
C VAL A 51 30.90 19.13 -2.60
N PRO A 52 30.15 20.21 -2.84
CA PRO A 52 28.84 20.39 -2.24
C PRO A 52 27.89 19.27 -2.66
N THR A 53 27.07 18.80 -1.72
CA THR A 53 26.00 17.86 -1.97
C THR A 53 24.65 18.53 -1.78
N TYR A 54 23.67 18.05 -2.53
CA TYR A 54 22.30 18.55 -2.57
C TYR A 54 21.34 17.44 -2.21
N ARG A 55 20.23 17.77 -1.55
CA ARG A 55 19.27 16.78 -1.03
C ARG A 55 18.32 16.31 -2.12
N VAL A 56 17.94 15.05 -2.03
CA VAL A 56 16.85 14.43 -2.80
C VAL A 56 15.70 14.23 -1.82
N ILE A 57 14.65 15.02 -1.98
CA ILE A 57 13.49 15.04 -1.10
C ILE A 57 12.33 14.40 -1.87
N VAL A 58 11.67 13.42 -1.30
CA VAL A 58 10.42 12.86 -1.85
C VAL A 58 9.28 13.46 -1.05
N ASP A 59 8.16 13.76 -1.70
CA ASP A 59 6.92 14.13 -1.00
C ASP A 59 6.64 13.11 0.12
N ASP A 60 6.32 13.60 1.33
CA ASP A 60 6.09 12.76 2.50
C ASP A 60 4.97 11.74 2.26
N ALA A 61 3.97 12.07 1.44
CA ALA A 61 2.89 11.17 1.06
C ALA A 61 3.34 10.05 0.09
N GLN A 62 4.50 10.22 -0.56
CA GLN A 62 5.01 9.32 -1.61
C GLN A 62 6.34 8.64 -1.23
N LYS A 63 6.89 8.93 -0.05
CA LYS A 63 8.19 8.41 0.40
C LYS A 63 8.25 6.90 0.48
N ASP A 64 7.10 6.21 0.58
CA ASP A 64 7.04 4.74 0.62
C ASP A 64 6.85 4.09 -0.74
N GLN A 65 6.51 4.89 -1.74
CA GLN A 65 6.23 4.49 -3.11
C GLN A 65 7.40 4.79 -4.03
N LEU A 66 8.06 5.94 -3.84
CA LEU A 66 9.21 6.40 -4.63
C LEU A 66 10.46 6.42 -3.73
N LYS A 67 11.38 5.48 -3.98
CA LYS A 67 12.58 5.27 -3.16
C LYS A 67 13.83 5.71 -3.94
N PRO A 68 14.38 6.91 -3.65
CA PRO A 68 15.69 7.27 -4.19
C PRO A 68 16.76 6.36 -3.60
N ASP A 69 17.77 6.04 -4.41
CA ASP A 69 18.91 5.22 -3.97
C ASP A 69 19.85 5.96 -3.00
N ARG A 70 19.64 7.26 -2.82
CA ARG A 70 20.37 8.13 -1.89
C ARG A 70 19.54 9.36 -1.52
N THR A 71 19.82 9.93 -0.35
CA THR A 71 19.15 11.14 0.14
C THR A 71 19.88 12.45 -0.20
N SER A 72 21.10 12.36 -0.72
CA SER A 72 21.84 13.50 -1.27
C SER A 72 22.89 13.08 -2.30
N ALA A 73 23.31 14.00 -3.17
CA ALA A 73 24.35 13.78 -4.18
C ALA A 73 25.02 15.08 -4.63
N ALA A 74 26.25 14.99 -5.15
CA ALA A 74 26.90 16.10 -5.83
C ALA A 74 26.28 16.36 -7.22
N ALA A 75 26.38 17.58 -7.74
CA ALA A 75 25.87 17.93 -9.07
C ALA A 75 26.47 17.02 -10.17
N GLY A 76 25.66 16.67 -11.18
CA GLY A 76 26.04 15.77 -12.29
C GLY A 76 26.04 14.28 -11.92
N THR A 77 25.92 13.93 -10.63
CA THR A 77 25.77 12.54 -10.20
C THR A 77 24.44 11.99 -10.69
N THR A 78 24.43 10.76 -11.22
CA THR A 78 23.17 10.06 -11.54
C THR A 78 22.51 9.58 -10.26
N VAL A 79 21.27 10.02 -10.00
CA VAL A 79 20.40 9.53 -8.93
C VAL A 79 19.38 8.56 -9.53
N THR A 80 19.06 7.48 -8.82
CA THR A 80 18.07 6.49 -9.25
C THR A 80 16.86 6.54 -8.33
N ILE A 81 15.65 6.61 -8.91
CA ILE A 81 14.38 6.45 -8.20
C ILE A 81 13.81 5.07 -8.53
N LYS A 82 13.61 4.25 -7.50
CA LYS A 82 12.92 2.96 -7.62
C LYS A 82 11.47 3.09 -7.17
N VAL A 83 10.55 2.56 -7.96
CA VAL A 83 9.14 2.41 -7.59
C VAL A 83 8.98 1.14 -6.75
N ALA A 84 8.27 1.22 -5.63
CA ALA A 84 8.02 0.06 -4.77
C ALA A 84 7.22 -1.04 -5.50
N ALA A 85 7.37 -2.29 -5.06
CA ALA A 85 6.59 -3.39 -5.61
C ALA A 85 5.09 -3.15 -5.39
N ASN A 86 4.26 -3.55 -6.37
CA ASN A 86 2.81 -3.34 -6.40
C ASN A 86 2.39 -1.85 -6.36
N VAL A 87 3.29 -0.97 -6.78
CA VAL A 87 3.02 0.44 -7.04
C VAL A 87 3.26 0.70 -8.53
N SER A 88 2.30 1.35 -9.17
CA SER A 88 2.48 1.94 -10.48
C SER A 88 2.72 3.43 -10.31
N ALA A 89 3.71 3.98 -11.01
CA ALA A 89 4.00 5.40 -10.98
C ALA A 89 4.17 5.92 -12.41
N ASP A 90 3.35 6.91 -12.73
CA ASP A 90 3.36 7.68 -13.97
C ASP A 90 3.61 9.15 -13.66
N ALA A 91 3.95 9.94 -14.70
CA ALA A 91 4.15 11.39 -14.59
C ALA A 91 5.10 11.80 -13.44
N ILE A 92 6.11 10.99 -13.15
CA ILE A 92 7.14 11.32 -12.16
C ILE A 92 7.87 12.57 -12.64
N HIS A 93 8.02 13.53 -11.74
CA HIS A 93 8.71 14.79 -11.96
C HIS A 93 9.70 15.04 -10.82
N VAL A 94 10.83 15.64 -11.19
CA VAL A 94 11.88 16.08 -10.27
C VAL A 94 11.99 17.58 -10.47
N LEU A 95 11.72 18.34 -9.42
CA LEU A 95 11.76 19.79 -9.44
C LEU A 95 12.91 20.27 -8.56
N GLY A 96 13.86 21.01 -9.14
CA GLY A 96 14.86 21.73 -8.36
C GLY A 96 14.20 22.74 -7.43
N LYS A 97 14.83 23.05 -6.32
CA LYS A 97 14.38 24.09 -5.37
C LYS A 97 14.34 25.49 -6.01
N ASP A 98 15.00 25.66 -7.14
CA ASP A 98 14.93 26.83 -8.02
C ASP A 98 13.67 26.85 -8.91
N GLY A 99 12.79 25.85 -8.78
CA GLY A 99 11.55 25.72 -9.54
C GLY A 99 11.73 25.15 -10.94
N LYS A 100 12.94 24.71 -11.32
CA LYS A 100 13.20 24.15 -12.66
C LYS A 100 12.96 22.65 -12.68
N ALA A 101 12.32 22.18 -13.74
CA ALA A 101 12.19 20.76 -14.00
C ALA A 101 13.56 20.15 -14.31
N VAL A 102 13.87 19.03 -13.67
CA VAL A 102 15.03 18.21 -13.96
C VAL A 102 14.58 17.08 -14.89
N GLU A 103 15.29 16.91 -16.01
CA GLU A 103 14.97 15.86 -16.97
C GLU A 103 15.18 14.47 -16.37
N LEU A 104 14.19 13.59 -16.56
CA LEU A 104 14.23 12.20 -16.12
C LEU A 104 14.35 11.25 -17.31
N THR A 105 15.13 10.18 -17.11
CA THR A 105 15.20 9.03 -18.00
C THR A 105 14.46 7.85 -17.37
N LYS A 106 13.38 7.39 -18.00
CA LYS A 106 12.70 6.14 -17.64
C LYS A 106 13.54 4.96 -18.15
N VAL A 107 14.13 4.20 -17.23
CA VAL A 107 14.90 2.99 -17.57
C VAL A 107 13.95 1.82 -17.82
N ASN A 108 12.94 1.68 -16.96
CA ASN A 108 11.81 0.75 -17.09
C ASN A 108 10.66 1.24 -16.21
N ASP A 109 9.56 0.49 -16.13
CA ASP A 109 8.35 0.88 -15.37
C ASP A 109 8.58 1.07 -13.87
N THR A 110 9.64 0.49 -13.31
CA THR A 110 9.95 0.59 -11.87
C THR A 110 11.21 1.39 -11.58
N THR A 111 11.87 1.95 -12.60
CA THR A 111 13.20 2.57 -12.44
C THR A 111 13.34 3.81 -13.31
N TYR A 112 13.61 4.94 -12.65
CA TYR A 112 13.84 6.23 -13.26
C TYR A 112 15.19 6.78 -12.80
N THR A 113 15.86 7.56 -13.64
CA THR A 113 17.13 8.20 -13.29
C THR A 113 17.15 9.66 -13.70
N PHE A 114 17.92 10.49 -13.00
CA PHE A 114 18.16 11.87 -13.40
C PHE A 114 19.58 12.31 -13.00
N LYS A 115 20.06 13.39 -13.61
CA LYS A 115 21.32 14.03 -13.25
C LYS A 115 21.07 15.10 -12.19
N MET A 116 21.76 14.98 -11.05
CA MET A 116 21.56 15.90 -9.94
C MET A 116 21.91 17.34 -10.35
N PRO A 117 21.00 18.32 -10.18
CA PRO A 117 21.33 19.73 -10.41
C PRO A 117 22.16 20.29 -9.25
N SER A 118 22.58 21.54 -9.36
CA SER A 118 23.30 22.26 -8.29
C SER A 118 22.35 22.86 -7.24
N CYS A 119 21.27 22.17 -6.90
CA CYS A 119 20.29 22.55 -5.89
C CYS A 119 19.58 21.31 -5.33
N ASP A 120 18.96 21.45 -4.15
CA ASP A 120 18.06 20.41 -3.62
C ASP A 120 16.94 20.14 -4.63
N VAL A 121 16.46 18.91 -4.71
CA VAL A 121 15.34 18.52 -5.59
C VAL A 121 14.19 17.91 -4.79
N ASN A 122 12.98 18.14 -5.27
CA ASN A 122 11.75 17.48 -4.83
C ASN A 122 11.31 16.46 -5.88
N VAL A 123 10.93 15.26 -5.46
CA VAL A 123 10.46 14.16 -6.31
C VAL A 123 9.02 13.83 -5.97
N SER A 124 8.17 13.79 -6.99
CA SER A 124 6.75 13.42 -6.88
C SER A 124 6.20 12.87 -8.21
N GLY A 125 5.04 12.24 -8.19
CA GLY A 125 4.39 11.69 -9.40
C GLY A 125 2.93 11.31 -9.22
N ALA A 126 2.29 10.83 -10.29
CA ALA A 126 0.98 10.20 -10.21
C ALA A 126 1.17 8.73 -9.83
N VAL A 127 0.77 8.36 -8.61
CA VAL A 127 1.04 7.03 -8.06
C VAL A 127 -0.26 6.27 -7.83
N ILE A 128 -0.28 5.01 -8.25
CA ILE A 128 -1.31 4.03 -7.89
C ILE A 128 -0.66 3.00 -6.98
N ASP A 129 -0.92 3.12 -5.68
CA ASP A 129 -0.44 2.17 -4.67
C ASP A 129 -1.50 1.10 -4.41
N LEU A 130 -1.17 -0.15 -4.75
CA LEU A 130 -2.03 -1.33 -4.55
C LEU A 130 -1.49 -2.25 -3.45
N ARG A 131 -0.57 -1.77 -2.61
CA ARG A 131 -0.05 -2.58 -1.51
C ARG A 131 -1.15 -2.84 -0.48
N LEU A 132 -1.27 -4.12 -0.09
CA LEU A 132 -2.16 -4.55 0.96
C LEU A 132 -1.44 -4.52 2.32
N ASN A 133 -2.20 -4.34 3.40
CA ASN A 133 -1.72 -4.39 4.76
C ASN A 133 -1.52 -5.86 5.19
N THR A 134 -0.30 -6.35 5.00
CA THR A 134 0.11 -7.70 5.37
C THR A 134 0.69 -7.79 6.79
N THR A 135 0.71 -6.69 7.55
CA THR A 135 1.39 -6.62 8.85
C THR A 135 0.43 -6.44 10.03
N ASP A 136 -0.67 -5.69 9.86
CA ASP A 136 -1.65 -5.55 10.94
C ASP A 136 -2.77 -6.57 10.78
N HIS A 137 -2.83 -7.52 11.71
CA HIS A 137 -3.80 -8.60 11.69
C HIS A 137 -5.15 -8.15 12.27
N PHE A 138 -5.80 -7.18 11.61
CA PHE A 138 -7.19 -6.82 11.88
C PHE A 138 -8.14 -7.73 11.10
N ALA A 139 -9.39 -7.84 11.60
CA ALA A 139 -10.46 -8.57 10.95
C ALA A 139 -10.93 -7.82 9.68
N TYR A 140 -10.75 -8.43 8.51
CA TYR A 140 -11.13 -7.82 7.23
C TYR A 140 -12.54 -8.23 6.76
N ILE A 141 -13.10 -9.29 7.33
CA ILE A 141 -14.48 -9.76 7.08
C ILE A 141 -15.25 -9.92 8.40
N GLN A 142 -16.58 -9.85 8.31
CA GLN A 142 -17.48 -10.05 9.45
C GLN A 142 -18.53 -11.09 9.06
N GLY A 143 -19.07 -11.80 10.06
CA GLY A 143 -20.28 -12.61 9.89
C GLY A 143 -21.54 -11.74 9.92
N TYR A 144 -22.69 -12.41 9.98
CA TYR A 144 -24.00 -11.79 9.96
C TYR A 144 -24.53 -11.56 11.39
N PRO A 145 -25.51 -10.65 11.57
CA PRO A 145 -26.08 -10.35 12.90
C PRO A 145 -26.75 -11.54 13.59
N ASP A 146 -27.10 -12.59 12.85
CA ASP A 146 -27.68 -13.84 13.38
C ASP A 146 -26.62 -14.79 13.97
N GLY A 147 -25.33 -14.40 13.96
CA GLY A 147 -24.23 -15.20 14.48
C GLY A 147 -23.63 -16.18 13.46
N THR A 148 -24.08 -16.17 12.21
CA THR A 148 -23.54 -17.03 11.14
C THR A 148 -22.39 -16.35 10.40
N PHE A 149 -21.50 -17.16 9.81
CA PHE A 149 -20.53 -16.70 8.82
C PHE A 149 -21.01 -16.92 7.39
N GLN A 150 -21.82 -17.96 7.15
CA GLN A 150 -22.26 -18.45 5.85
C GLN A 150 -21.09 -18.86 4.94
N PRO A 151 -20.30 -19.90 5.29
CA PRO A 151 -19.11 -20.28 4.53
C PRO A 151 -19.41 -20.64 3.07
N ASP A 152 -20.54 -21.29 2.80
CA ASP A 152 -20.99 -21.63 1.45
C ASP A 152 -21.81 -20.52 0.77
N GLY A 153 -22.10 -19.44 1.49
CA GLY A 153 -22.83 -18.28 0.96
C GLY A 153 -22.03 -17.56 -0.12
N SER A 154 -22.71 -17.07 -1.16
CA SER A 154 -22.06 -16.32 -2.23
C SER A 154 -21.64 -14.92 -1.78
N LEU A 155 -20.48 -14.45 -2.24
CA LEU A 155 -20.02 -13.08 -2.01
C LEU A 155 -20.55 -12.13 -3.10
N THR A 156 -21.09 -10.97 -2.70
CA THR A 156 -21.49 -9.91 -3.63
C THR A 156 -20.30 -9.07 -4.11
N ARG A 157 -20.47 -8.35 -5.24
CA ARG A 157 -19.46 -7.43 -5.78
C ARG A 157 -19.09 -6.32 -4.80
N ALA A 158 -20.07 -5.80 -4.04
CA ALA A 158 -19.84 -4.80 -3.00
C ALA A 158 -19.03 -5.35 -1.82
N GLU A 159 -19.29 -6.59 -1.38
CA GLU A 159 -18.54 -7.22 -0.29
C GLU A 159 -17.10 -7.52 -0.72
N ALA A 160 -16.88 -8.06 -1.93
CA ALA A 160 -15.55 -8.31 -2.48
C ALA A 160 -14.73 -7.01 -2.57
N ALA A 161 -15.33 -5.93 -3.07
CA ALA A 161 -14.68 -4.62 -3.10
C ALA A 161 -14.32 -4.12 -1.70
N THR A 162 -15.23 -4.29 -0.74
CA THR A 162 -15.01 -3.83 0.64
C THR A 162 -13.89 -4.60 1.35
N ILE A 163 -13.75 -5.91 1.11
CA ILE A 163 -12.64 -6.71 1.67
C ILE A 163 -11.29 -6.14 1.22
N PHE A 164 -11.09 -5.98 -0.09
CA PHE A 164 -9.83 -5.45 -0.60
C PHE A 164 -9.60 -3.99 -0.22
N TYR A 165 -10.65 -3.16 -0.20
CA TYR A 165 -10.56 -1.77 0.26
C TYR A 165 -10.09 -1.67 1.71
N ARG A 166 -10.62 -2.50 2.62
CA ARG A 166 -10.18 -2.52 4.03
C ARG A 166 -8.71 -2.88 4.16
N LEU A 167 -8.21 -3.77 3.31
CA LEU A 167 -6.83 -4.22 3.30
C LEU A 167 -5.88 -3.24 2.61
N LEU A 168 -6.36 -2.21 1.92
CA LEU A 168 -5.52 -1.33 1.10
C LEU A 168 -4.77 -0.31 1.99
N LEU A 169 -3.46 -0.15 1.77
CA LEU A 169 -2.65 0.85 2.50
C LEU A 169 -2.94 2.29 2.08
N ASP A 170 -3.25 2.50 0.80
CA ASP A 170 -3.59 3.81 0.24
C ASP A 170 -5.03 3.82 -0.28
N THR A 171 -5.92 4.48 0.46
CA THR A 171 -7.35 4.60 0.12
C THR A 171 -7.69 5.87 -0.65
N SER A 172 -6.69 6.62 -1.14
CA SER A 172 -6.92 7.83 -1.94
C SER A 172 -7.50 7.52 -3.32
N LEU A 173 -8.36 8.42 -3.82
CA LEU A 173 -8.86 8.36 -5.20
C LEU A 173 -7.79 8.87 -6.17
N THR A 174 -7.53 8.11 -7.24
CA THR A 174 -6.62 8.54 -8.31
C THR A 174 -7.34 9.27 -9.45
N LYS A 175 -8.67 9.14 -9.53
CA LYS A 175 -9.56 9.82 -10.45
C LYS A 175 -11.00 9.77 -9.94
N SER A 176 -11.84 10.67 -10.43
CA SER A 176 -13.28 10.63 -10.16
C SER A 176 -13.92 9.41 -10.87
N VAL A 177 -14.73 8.65 -10.13
CA VAL A 177 -15.50 7.51 -10.64
C VAL A 177 -16.91 7.55 -10.07
N SER A 178 -17.90 7.23 -10.92
CA SER A 178 -19.31 7.13 -10.56
C SER A 178 -19.99 5.98 -11.29
N PHE A 179 -20.93 5.32 -10.64
CA PHE A 179 -21.81 4.31 -11.23
C PHE A 179 -23.27 4.69 -10.96
N SER A 180 -24.16 4.38 -11.90
CA SER A 180 -25.58 4.77 -11.83
C SER A 180 -26.34 4.13 -10.66
N ASP A 181 -25.86 2.99 -10.16
CA ASP A 181 -26.46 2.19 -9.09
C ASP A 181 -25.66 2.19 -7.78
N VAL A 182 -24.57 2.98 -7.70
CA VAL A 182 -23.81 3.21 -6.46
C VAL A 182 -24.25 4.54 -5.86
N LYS A 183 -25.24 4.47 -4.97
CA LYS A 183 -25.80 5.63 -4.29
C LYS A 183 -24.81 6.23 -3.28
N ALA A 184 -24.83 7.56 -3.17
CA ALA A 184 -24.10 8.26 -2.13
C ALA A 184 -24.56 7.80 -0.74
N GLY A 185 -23.62 7.55 0.17
CA GLY A 185 -23.86 7.06 1.52
C GLY A 185 -24.02 5.54 1.64
N SER A 186 -24.00 4.79 0.53
CA SER A 186 -23.94 3.32 0.61
C SER A 186 -22.67 2.86 1.32
N TRP A 187 -22.76 1.85 2.18
CA TRP A 187 -21.62 1.34 2.97
C TRP A 187 -20.42 0.89 2.12
N TYR A 188 -20.66 0.51 0.86
CA TYR A 188 -19.66 0.10 -0.13
C TYR A 188 -19.19 1.22 -1.06
N GLU A 189 -19.74 2.45 -0.98
CA GLU A 189 -19.46 3.51 -1.94
C GLU A 189 -17.96 3.81 -2.08
N ASN A 190 -17.28 4.04 -0.95
CA ASN A 190 -15.86 4.37 -0.96
C ASN A 190 -15.02 3.20 -1.50
N ALA A 191 -15.32 1.97 -1.07
CA ALA A 191 -14.63 0.78 -1.56
C ALA A 191 -14.74 0.66 -3.08
N VAL A 192 -15.95 0.84 -3.61
CA VAL A 192 -16.20 0.76 -5.05
C VAL A 192 -15.49 1.89 -5.80
N LYS A 193 -15.61 3.14 -5.34
CA LYS A 193 -14.97 4.28 -6.01
C LYS A 193 -13.44 4.19 -6.00
N VAL A 194 -12.84 3.85 -4.86
CA VAL A 194 -11.39 3.77 -4.71
C VAL A 194 -10.82 2.66 -5.56
N LEU A 195 -11.35 1.44 -5.46
CA LEU A 195 -10.86 0.32 -6.26
C LEU A 195 -11.10 0.53 -7.76
N ALA A 196 -12.20 1.17 -8.16
CA ALA A 196 -12.43 1.51 -9.57
C ALA A 196 -11.49 2.61 -10.07
N SER A 197 -11.18 3.61 -9.23
CA SER A 197 -10.21 4.66 -9.59
C SER A 197 -8.82 4.08 -9.85
N LYS A 198 -8.42 3.09 -9.04
CA LYS A 198 -7.14 2.36 -9.15
C LYS A 198 -7.17 1.21 -10.16
N GLY A 199 -8.29 0.99 -10.86
CA GLY A 199 -8.40 -0.01 -11.93
C GLY A 199 -8.48 -1.47 -11.47
N VAL A 200 -8.75 -1.71 -10.18
CA VAL A 200 -8.92 -3.06 -9.62
C VAL A 200 -10.27 -3.65 -10.06
N ILE A 201 -11.31 -2.82 -10.10
CA ILE A 201 -12.66 -3.19 -10.53
C ILE A 201 -13.16 -2.27 -11.63
N ALA A 202 -14.13 -2.77 -12.41
CA ALA A 202 -14.82 -2.01 -13.44
C ALA A 202 -16.33 -2.23 -13.34
N GLY A 203 -17.09 -1.24 -13.79
CA GLY A 203 -18.53 -1.37 -14.02
C GLY A 203 -18.84 -2.00 -15.37
N TYR A 204 -20.13 -2.11 -15.65
CA TYR A 204 -20.65 -2.61 -16.91
C TYR A 204 -20.77 -1.47 -17.95
N PRO A 205 -20.87 -1.80 -19.25
CA PRO A 205 -21.02 -0.81 -20.32
C PRO A 205 -22.25 0.11 -20.17
N ASP A 206 -23.26 -0.33 -19.42
CA ASP A 206 -24.48 0.45 -19.09
C ASP A 206 -24.26 1.49 -17.98
N GLY A 207 -23.03 1.60 -17.44
CA GLY A 207 -22.68 2.54 -16.37
C GLY A 207 -23.01 2.05 -14.95
N SER A 208 -23.51 0.82 -14.79
CA SER A 208 -23.77 0.20 -13.49
C SER A 208 -22.54 -0.53 -12.93
N PHE A 209 -22.51 -0.75 -11.62
CA PHE A 209 -21.54 -1.61 -10.94
C PHE A 209 -22.14 -2.97 -10.53
N LYS A 210 -23.46 -3.03 -10.35
CA LYS A 210 -24.25 -4.16 -9.82
C LYS A 210 -23.74 -4.63 -8.45
N PRO A 211 -23.78 -3.77 -7.41
CA PRO A 211 -23.16 -4.05 -6.11
C PRO A 211 -23.69 -5.33 -5.45
N ASN A 212 -24.96 -5.67 -5.67
CA ASN A 212 -25.62 -6.84 -5.06
C ASN A 212 -25.51 -8.12 -5.90
N ALA A 213 -24.92 -8.07 -7.10
CA ALA A 213 -24.69 -9.27 -7.89
C ALA A 213 -23.56 -10.10 -7.26
N SER A 214 -23.69 -11.43 -7.29
CA SER A 214 -22.65 -12.34 -6.85
C SER A 214 -21.41 -12.22 -7.75
N VAL A 215 -20.22 -12.31 -7.14
CA VAL A 215 -18.94 -12.38 -7.85
C VAL A 215 -18.70 -13.83 -8.26
N THR A 216 -18.28 -14.04 -9.50
CA THR A 216 -17.85 -15.37 -9.95
C THR A 216 -16.43 -15.69 -9.48
N ARG A 217 -16.08 -16.98 -9.40
CA ARG A 217 -14.72 -17.43 -9.07
C ARG A 217 -13.65 -16.79 -9.95
N ALA A 218 -13.89 -16.74 -11.27
CA ALA A 218 -12.97 -16.11 -12.22
C ALA A 218 -12.84 -14.59 -12.03
N GLU A 219 -13.95 -13.89 -11.76
CA GLU A 219 -13.92 -12.46 -11.45
C GLU A 219 -13.15 -12.18 -10.16
N PHE A 220 -13.34 -12.99 -9.11
CA PHE A 220 -12.60 -12.83 -7.87
C PHE A 220 -11.09 -13.04 -8.07
N CYS A 221 -10.68 -14.09 -8.79
CA CYS A 221 -9.27 -14.29 -9.14
C CYS A 221 -8.72 -13.09 -9.94
N ALA A 222 -9.49 -12.56 -10.90
CA ALA A 222 -9.08 -11.39 -11.67
C ALA A 222 -8.90 -10.13 -10.79
N MET A 223 -9.80 -9.92 -9.81
CA MET A 223 -9.69 -8.83 -8.83
C MET A 223 -8.46 -9.02 -7.94
N ALA A 224 -8.28 -10.21 -7.36
CA ALA A 224 -7.12 -10.55 -6.54
C ALA A 224 -5.82 -10.27 -7.30
N SER A 225 -5.72 -10.76 -8.55
CA SER A 225 -4.59 -10.57 -9.45
C SER A 225 -4.22 -9.13 -9.80
N ARG A 226 -5.02 -8.13 -9.40
CA ARG A 226 -4.62 -6.71 -9.58
C ARG A 226 -3.71 -6.19 -8.48
N PHE A 227 -3.63 -6.87 -7.35
CA PHE A 227 -2.79 -6.46 -6.22
C PHE A 227 -1.36 -6.98 -6.28
N PHE A 228 -1.01 -7.74 -7.33
CA PHE A 228 0.29 -8.39 -7.46
C PHE A 228 0.72 -8.56 -8.92
N ALA A 229 2.01 -8.76 -9.13
CA ALA A 229 2.54 -9.17 -10.43
C ALA A 229 2.06 -10.58 -10.78
N LEU A 230 1.46 -10.71 -11.97
CA LEU A 230 1.01 -12.00 -12.49
C LEU A 230 2.19 -12.96 -12.60
N GLU A 231 1.93 -14.20 -12.24
CA GLU A 231 2.86 -15.31 -12.36
C GLU A 231 2.32 -16.27 -13.41
N GLU A 232 3.15 -16.60 -14.39
CA GLU A 232 2.78 -17.56 -15.42
C GLU A 232 2.66 -18.95 -14.80
N GLY A 233 1.64 -19.69 -15.22
CA GLY A 233 1.34 -21.01 -14.67
C GLY A 233 0.33 -21.77 -15.51
N THR A 234 0.00 -22.96 -15.02
CA THR A 234 -1.04 -23.80 -15.60
C THR A 234 -2.03 -24.21 -14.52
N VAL A 235 -3.22 -24.64 -14.95
CA VAL A 235 -4.24 -25.19 -14.05
C VAL A 235 -4.63 -26.58 -14.52
N LYS A 236 -4.99 -27.44 -13.58
CA LYS A 236 -5.49 -28.80 -13.85
C LYS A 236 -7.00 -28.88 -14.03
N PHE A 237 -7.72 -27.78 -13.80
CA PHE A 237 -9.18 -27.76 -13.86
C PHE A 237 -9.71 -28.11 -15.24
N THR A 238 -10.71 -28.99 -15.31
CA THR A 238 -11.22 -29.53 -16.58
C THR A 238 -12.08 -28.54 -17.38
N ASP A 239 -12.58 -27.49 -16.73
CA ASP A 239 -13.48 -26.47 -17.29
C ASP A 239 -12.85 -25.06 -17.35
N VAL A 240 -11.52 -24.98 -17.24
CA VAL A 240 -10.75 -23.72 -17.38
C VAL A 240 -9.76 -23.86 -18.54
N PRO A 241 -10.22 -23.88 -19.81
CA PRO A 241 -9.32 -23.97 -20.97
C PRO A 241 -8.43 -22.70 -21.08
N THR A 242 -7.28 -22.82 -21.74
CA THR A 242 -6.34 -21.69 -21.97
C THR A 242 -6.98 -20.52 -22.73
N THR A 243 -8.06 -20.77 -23.47
CA THR A 243 -8.83 -19.75 -24.19
C THR A 243 -9.86 -19.02 -23.32
N PHE A 244 -10.11 -19.49 -22.09
CA PHE A 244 -11.03 -18.83 -21.16
C PHE A 244 -10.46 -17.46 -20.74
N TRP A 245 -11.29 -16.42 -20.76
CA TRP A 245 -10.87 -15.05 -20.45
C TRP A 245 -10.17 -14.92 -19.09
N GLY A 246 -10.60 -15.74 -18.13
CA GLY A 246 -10.10 -15.77 -16.76
C GLY A 246 -8.85 -16.63 -16.56
N TYR A 247 -8.40 -17.38 -17.58
CA TYR A 247 -7.37 -18.41 -17.45
C TYR A 247 -6.10 -17.88 -16.79
N LYS A 248 -5.55 -16.77 -17.30
CA LYS A 248 -4.30 -16.20 -16.79
C LYS A 248 -4.38 -15.75 -15.31
N TYR A 249 -5.56 -15.33 -14.86
CA TYR A 249 -5.77 -14.90 -13.48
C TYR A 249 -5.87 -16.10 -12.55
N ILE A 250 -6.68 -17.09 -12.91
CA ILE A 250 -6.83 -18.33 -12.15
C ILE A 250 -5.48 -19.05 -12.08
N ALA A 251 -4.79 -19.20 -13.22
CA ALA A 251 -3.46 -19.81 -13.29
C ALA A 251 -2.43 -19.09 -12.43
N SER A 252 -2.46 -17.74 -12.37
CA SER A 252 -1.56 -16.98 -11.52
C SER A 252 -1.85 -17.17 -10.02
N VAL A 253 -3.12 -17.23 -9.63
CA VAL A 253 -3.51 -17.51 -8.22
C VAL A 253 -3.10 -18.94 -7.82
N VAL A 254 -3.22 -19.91 -8.75
CA VAL A 254 -2.74 -21.29 -8.55
C VAL A 254 -1.22 -21.36 -8.46
N ALA A 255 -0.49 -20.69 -9.37
CA ALA A 255 0.97 -20.67 -9.38
C ALA A 255 1.56 -20.12 -8.08
N LYS A 256 0.89 -19.10 -7.49
CA LYS A 256 1.25 -18.54 -6.19
C LYS A 256 0.89 -19.43 -4.99
N GLY A 257 0.23 -20.55 -5.22
CA GLY A 257 -0.25 -21.46 -4.17
C GLY A 257 -1.46 -20.94 -3.40
N TRP A 258 -2.16 -19.92 -3.91
CA TRP A 258 -3.28 -19.29 -3.22
C TRP A 258 -4.62 -19.96 -3.51
N LEU A 259 -4.68 -20.70 -4.61
CA LEU A 259 -5.77 -21.59 -4.98
C LEU A 259 -5.19 -22.96 -5.29
N SER A 260 -5.67 -24.00 -4.62
CA SER A 260 -5.31 -25.38 -4.95
C SER A 260 -6.05 -25.83 -6.20
N ASP A 261 -5.36 -26.52 -7.10
CA ASP A 261 -5.97 -27.10 -8.29
C ASP A 261 -6.06 -28.63 -8.23
N SER A 262 -7.02 -29.18 -8.96
CA SER A 262 -7.17 -30.63 -9.14
C SER A 262 -7.78 -30.91 -10.51
N ALA A 263 -7.67 -32.15 -11.00
CA ALA A 263 -8.23 -32.58 -12.27
C ALA A 263 -9.77 -32.74 -12.24
N THR A 264 -10.46 -31.75 -11.67
CA THR A 264 -11.91 -31.65 -11.54
C THR A 264 -12.40 -30.29 -12.03
N ALA A 265 -13.72 -30.10 -12.14
CA ALA A 265 -14.28 -28.82 -12.56
C ALA A 265 -14.15 -27.76 -11.45
N TYR A 266 -13.67 -26.57 -11.80
CA TYR A 266 -13.56 -25.41 -10.90
C TYR A 266 -14.84 -24.57 -10.85
N GLN A 267 -15.65 -24.62 -11.91
CA GLN A 267 -16.82 -23.76 -12.11
C GLN A 267 -16.44 -22.27 -12.11
N PRO A 268 -15.58 -21.81 -13.04
CA PRO A 268 -15.05 -20.45 -13.03
C PRO A 268 -16.12 -19.36 -13.15
N ASN A 269 -17.27 -19.68 -13.77
CA ASN A 269 -18.42 -18.76 -13.90
C ASN A 269 -19.45 -18.92 -12.75
N GLY A 270 -19.23 -19.85 -11.82
CA GLY A 270 -20.06 -20.02 -10.63
C GLY A 270 -19.72 -18.97 -9.57
N ALA A 271 -20.68 -18.67 -8.70
CA ALA A 271 -20.47 -17.75 -7.59
C ALA A 271 -19.38 -18.29 -6.64
N ILE A 272 -18.47 -17.41 -6.22
CA ILE A 272 -17.45 -17.75 -5.22
C ILE A 272 -18.08 -17.73 -3.83
N SER A 273 -17.75 -18.73 -3.00
CA SER A 273 -18.20 -18.78 -1.62
C SER A 273 -17.36 -17.89 -0.71
N ARG A 274 -17.91 -17.53 0.45
CA ARG A 274 -17.18 -16.77 1.47
C ARG A 274 -15.98 -17.54 2.02
N ALA A 275 -16.09 -18.86 2.16
CA ALA A 275 -14.97 -19.73 2.56
C ALA A 275 -13.82 -19.71 1.55
N GLU A 276 -14.13 -19.81 0.25
CA GLU A 276 -13.12 -19.72 -0.82
C GLU A 276 -12.40 -18.37 -0.81
N VAL A 277 -13.15 -17.28 -0.59
CA VAL A 277 -12.62 -15.92 -0.52
C VAL A 277 -11.61 -15.79 0.62
N VAL A 278 -11.97 -16.16 1.85
CA VAL A 278 -11.05 -16.01 3.00
C VAL A 278 -9.82 -16.90 2.84
N SER A 279 -9.98 -18.09 2.26
CA SER A 279 -8.86 -18.98 2.00
C SER A 279 -7.85 -18.40 1.01
N ILE A 280 -8.31 -17.73 -0.05
CA ILE A 280 -7.43 -17.04 -1.01
C ILE A 280 -6.80 -15.81 -0.37
N VAL A 281 -7.60 -14.97 0.30
CA VAL A 281 -7.15 -13.69 0.86
C VAL A 281 -6.14 -13.90 1.99
N ASN A 282 -6.34 -14.88 2.89
CA ASN A 282 -5.35 -15.19 3.92
C ASN A 282 -3.99 -15.56 3.33
N LYS A 283 -3.98 -16.39 2.27
CA LYS A 283 -2.73 -16.77 1.58
C LYS A 283 -2.10 -15.58 0.84
N MET A 284 -2.89 -14.70 0.24
CA MET A 284 -2.39 -13.43 -0.33
C MET A 284 -1.70 -12.56 0.72
N LEU A 285 -2.25 -12.53 1.94
CA LEU A 285 -1.72 -11.75 3.05
C LEU A 285 -0.59 -12.47 3.80
N GLY A 286 -0.33 -13.75 3.51
CA GLY A 286 0.63 -14.58 4.23
C GLY A 286 0.21 -14.89 5.67
N ARG A 287 -1.09 -14.89 5.95
CA ARG A 287 -1.63 -15.12 7.30
C ARG A 287 -2.10 -16.55 7.51
N SER A 288 -2.02 -17.02 8.74
CA SER A 288 -2.54 -18.33 9.11
C SER A 288 -2.98 -18.36 10.57
N ALA A 289 -4.18 -18.89 10.83
CA ALA A 289 -4.66 -19.05 12.18
C ALA A 289 -3.79 -20.01 13.02
N ASP A 290 -3.65 -19.70 14.31
CA ASP A 290 -3.07 -20.59 15.30
C ASP A 290 -4.14 -21.49 15.93
N ALA A 291 -4.25 -22.73 15.45
CA ALA A 291 -5.21 -23.70 15.96
C ALA A 291 -5.08 -23.96 17.48
N ALA A 292 -3.86 -23.90 18.03
CA ALA A 292 -3.62 -24.12 19.46
C ALA A 292 -4.07 -22.92 20.30
N PHE A 293 -3.98 -21.70 19.75
CA PHE A 293 -4.56 -20.52 20.38
C PHE A 293 -6.09 -20.58 20.35
N LEU A 294 -6.68 -20.87 19.19
CA LEU A 294 -8.13 -20.95 19.01
C LEU A 294 -8.78 -21.99 19.93
N ALA A 295 -8.12 -23.15 20.12
CA ALA A 295 -8.60 -24.21 21.01
C ALA A 295 -8.69 -23.80 22.49
N LYS A 296 -8.00 -22.73 22.91
CA LYS A 296 -8.09 -22.20 24.29
C LYS A 296 -9.38 -21.42 24.53
N GLY A 297 -10.07 -20.97 23.48
CA GLY A 297 -11.32 -20.22 23.59
C GLY A 297 -11.16 -18.91 24.38
N ALA A 298 -10.19 -18.07 23.99
CA ALA A 298 -9.94 -16.81 24.69
C ALA A 298 -11.18 -15.89 24.71
N ASP A 299 -11.36 -15.15 25.81
CA ASP A 299 -12.43 -14.15 25.93
C ASP A 299 -12.37 -13.14 24.78
N GLY A 300 -13.51 -12.86 24.15
CA GLY A 300 -13.60 -11.96 23.00
C GLY A 300 -13.36 -12.62 21.64
N LEU A 301 -12.99 -13.90 21.59
CA LEU A 301 -12.88 -14.64 20.34
C LEU A 301 -14.26 -14.73 19.68
N LYS A 302 -14.39 -14.21 18.45
CA LYS A 302 -15.61 -14.35 17.66
C LYS A 302 -15.69 -15.77 17.13
N ALA A 303 -16.80 -16.42 17.39
CA ALA A 303 -17.18 -17.71 16.83
C ALA A 303 -18.48 -17.57 16.02
N PHE A 304 -18.73 -18.54 15.14
CA PHE A 304 -19.90 -18.56 14.27
C PHE A 304 -20.68 -19.85 14.48
N THR A 305 -22.01 -19.76 14.49
CA THR A 305 -22.88 -20.91 14.81
C THR A 305 -22.88 -21.99 13.72
N ASP A 306 -22.43 -21.64 12.52
CA ASP A 306 -22.39 -22.47 11.30
C ASP A 306 -20.96 -22.79 10.83
N VAL A 307 -19.95 -22.52 11.65
CA VAL A 307 -18.55 -22.88 11.37
C VAL A 307 -17.98 -23.63 12.57
N LYS A 308 -17.79 -24.94 12.41
CA LYS A 308 -17.30 -25.86 13.44
C LYS A 308 -15.80 -26.03 13.35
N ALA A 309 -15.17 -26.42 14.45
CA ALA A 309 -13.71 -26.57 14.53
C ALA A 309 -13.13 -27.64 13.57
N ASP A 310 -13.95 -28.60 13.13
CA ASP A 310 -13.59 -29.65 12.18
C ASP A 310 -13.93 -29.32 10.72
N ASP A 311 -14.59 -28.19 10.45
CA ASP A 311 -14.84 -27.73 9.10
C ASP A 311 -13.52 -27.33 8.43
N SER A 312 -13.34 -27.70 7.16
CA SER A 312 -12.11 -27.39 6.41
C SER A 312 -11.83 -25.88 6.29
N CYS A 313 -12.86 -25.04 6.40
CA CYS A 313 -12.74 -23.58 6.34
C CYS A 313 -12.51 -22.92 7.70
N TYR A 314 -12.60 -23.67 8.82
CA TYR A 314 -12.58 -23.10 10.17
C TYR A 314 -11.41 -22.14 10.40
N LEU A 315 -10.18 -22.61 10.15
CA LEU A 315 -8.99 -21.80 10.37
C LEU A 315 -8.96 -20.55 9.51
N ASP A 316 -9.38 -20.65 8.24
CA ASP A 316 -9.42 -19.50 7.34
C ASP A 316 -10.46 -18.46 7.77
N VAL A 317 -11.62 -18.92 8.23
CA VAL A 317 -12.68 -18.05 8.76
C VAL A 317 -12.23 -17.34 10.03
N MET A 318 -11.63 -18.09 10.96
CA MET A 318 -11.19 -17.55 12.24
C MET A 318 -10.08 -16.52 12.07
N GLU A 319 -9.11 -16.78 11.17
CA GLU A 319 -8.07 -15.82 10.75
C GLU A 319 -8.67 -14.52 10.20
N ALA A 320 -9.65 -14.64 9.31
CA ALA A 320 -10.20 -13.49 8.60
C ALA A 320 -11.07 -12.58 9.49
N ALA A 321 -11.75 -13.16 10.49
CA ALA A 321 -12.79 -12.50 11.26
C ALA A 321 -12.36 -12.02 12.66
N ASN A 322 -11.19 -12.45 13.15
CA ASN A 322 -10.67 -12.09 14.46
C ASN A 322 -9.40 -11.26 14.33
N ALA A 323 -9.44 -10.06 14.90
CA ALA A 323 -8.25 -9.23 15.00
C ALA A 323 -7.34 -9.76 16.12
N HIS A 324 -6.03 -9.81 15.87
CA HIS A 324 -5.09 -10.41 16.80
C HIS A 324 -3.67 -9.83 16.68
N ASP A 325 -2.87 -10.09 17.71
CA ASP A 325 -1.42 -9.93 17.71
C ASP A 325 -0.75 -11.28 17.45
N TYR A 326 0.44 -11.24 16.86
CA TYR A 326 1.16 -12.45 16.47
C TYR A 326 2.67 -12.30 16.60
N LYS A 327 3.34 -13.45 16.66
CA LYS A 327 4.80 -13.57 16.44
C LYS A 327 5.04 -14.52 15.27
N LEU A 328 6.01 -14.16 14.43
CA LEU A 328 6.52 -15.03 13.38
C LEU A 328 7.80 -15.72 13.85
N SER A 329 7.83 -17.04 13.74
CA SER A 329 9.04 -17.84 13.95
C SER A 329 9.11 -18.94 12.89
N GLY A 330 10.16 -18.94 12.08
CA GLY A 330 10.34 -19.93 11.01
C GLY A 330 9.21 -19.96 9.98
N GLY A 331 8.57 -18.81 9.70
CA GLY A 331 7.43 -18.71 8.78
C GLY A 331 6.10 -19.20 9.36
N LYS A 332 6.08 -19.65 10.62
CA LYS A 332 4.85 -20.00 11.33
C LYS A 332 4.40 -18.83 12.20
N GLU A 333 3.11 -18.56 12.12
CA GLU A 333 2.43 -17.59 12.96
C GLU A 333 2.01 -18.23 14.30
N THR A 334 2.15 -17.47 15.38
CA THR A 334 1.64 -17.82 16.71
C THR A 334 0.89 -16.62 17.26
N TRP A 335 -0.39 -16.79 17.54
CA TRP A 335 -1.23 -15.72 18.08
C TRP A 335 -0.86 -15.46 19.53
N THR A 336 -0.67 -14.19 19.88
CA THR A 336 -0.27 -13.77 21.23
C THR A 336 -1.38 -13.09 22.01
N GLY A 337 -2.45 -12.64 21.34
CA GLY A 337 -3.59 -11.98 21.96
C GLY A 337 -4.63 -11.56 20.92
N LEU A 338 -5.86 -11.33 21.37
CA LEU A 338 -6.92 -10.74 20.56
C LEU A 338 -6.91 -9.21 20.68
N LYS A 339 -7.39 -8.52 19.64
CA LYS A 339 -7.57 -7.07 19.58
C LYS A 339 -9.05 -6.69 19.64
#